data_AF-A0A504K1S5-F1
#
_entry.id   AF-A0A504K1S5-F1
#
_cell.length_a   1.000
_cell.length_b   1.000
_cell.length_c   1.000
_cell.angle_alpha   90.00
_cell.angle_beta   90.00
_cell.angle_gamma   90.00
#
_symmetry.space_group_name_H-M   'P 1'
#
loop_
_entity.id
_entity.type
_entity.pdbx_description
1 polymer ?
#
loop_
_entity_poly.entity_id
_entity_poly.type
_entity_poly.pdbx_seq_one_letter_code
_entity_poly.pdbx_strand_id
1 'polypeptide(L)' 'ARCFYVGALGSRKTHSKRVERLLALGASSEQIGRIQAPIGLDIGAASPAEIAVAVLAQVIHAFRSRGLEAREAAA' A
#
# COMPACT_ATOMS: atom_id res chain seq x y z
N ALA A 1 -2.90 15.05 -5.90
CA ALA A 1 -1.53 15.17 -5.35
C ALA A 1 -0.65 14.04 -5.90
N ARG A 2 0.63 14.29 -6.18
CA ARG A 2 1.58 13.23 -6.58
C ARG A 2 2.28 12.68 -5.34
N CYS A 3 1.72 11.61 -4.77
CA CYS A 3 2.33 10.91 -3.64
C CYS A 3 3.28 9.80 -4.14
N PHE A 4 4.42 9.62 -3.48
CA PHE A 4 5.34 8.52 -3.78
C PHE A 4 4.81 7.16 -3.32
N TYR A 5 3.97 7.16 -2.28
CA TYR A 5 3.41 5.97 -1.67
C TYR A 5 1.99 6.25 -1.19
N VAL A 6 1.10 5.28 -1.35
CA VAL A 6 -0.28 5.30 -0.84
C VAL A 6 -0.52 3.96 -0.19
N GLY A 7 -0.72 3.95 1.13
CA GLY A 7 -1.05 2.73 1.87
C GLY A 7 -2.31 2.97 2.68
N ALA A 8 -3.04 1.89 2.99
CA ALA A 8 -4.27 2.03 3.75
C ALA A 8 -4.59 0.81 4.61
N LEU A 9 -4.85 1.09 5.89
CA LEU A 9 -5.10 0.13 6.96
C LEU A 9 -6.42 -0.62 6.80
N GLY A 10 -6.46 -1.86 7.27
CA GLY A 10 -7.65 -2.72 7.26
C GLY A 10 -7.37 -4.06 6.60
N SER A 11 -8.12 -5.08 7.01
CA SER A 11 -8.04 -6.43 6.45
C SER A 11 -8.28 -6.47 4.94
N ARG A 12 -7.95 -7.59 4.29
CA ARG A 12 -8.25 -7.83 2.87
C ARG A 12 -9.73 -7.56 2.54
N LYS A 13 -10.65 -7.98 3.42
CA LYS A 13 -12.10 -7.73 3.29
C LYS A 13 -12.43 -6.23 3.33
N THR A 14 -11.81 -5.47 4.23
CA THR A 14 -11.99 -4.01 4.31
C THR A 14 -11.42 -3.32 3.08
N HIS A 15 -10.32 -3.83 2.53
CA HIS A 15 -9.74 -3.32 1.29
C HIS A 15 -10.66 -3.57 0.08
N SER A 16 -11.25 -4.77 -0.07
CA SER A 16 -12.22 -5.03 -1.15
C SER A 16 -13.39 -4.02 -1.14
N LYS A 17 -13.96 -3.75 0.03
CA LYS A 17 -14.99 -2.71 0.19
C LYS A 17 -14.48 -1.30 -0.11
N ARG A 18 -13.18 -1.03 0.07
CA ARG A 18 -12.56 0.24 -0.34
C ARG A 18 -12.48 0.32 -1.86
N VAL A 19 -12.06 -0.75 -2.52
CA VAL A 19 -12.00 -0.87 -3.99
C VAL A 19 -13.38 -0.59 -4.59
N GLU A 20 -14.42 -1.27 -4.12
CA GLU A 20 -15.81 -1.07 -4.57
C GLU A 20 -16.25 0.40 -4.48
N ARG A 21 -16.01 1.05 -3.32
CA ARG A 21 -16.36 2.47 -3.13
C ARG A 21 -15.55 3.40 -4.04
N LEU A 22 -14.25 3.14 -4.24
CA LEU A 22 -13.41 3.97 -5.10
C LEU A 22 -13.80 3.83 -6.57
N LEU A 23 -14.12 2.62 -7.03
CA LEU A 23 -14.67 2.38 -8.36
C LEU A 23 -15.99 3.13 -8.56
N ALA A 24 -16.90 3.07 -7.58
CA ALA A 24 -18.16 3.81 -7.62
C ALA A 24 -17.98 5.35 -7.66
N LEU A 25 -16.85 5.86 -7.14
CA LEU A 25 -16.47 7.27 -7.21
C LEU A 25 -15.72 7.63 -8.51
N GLY A 26 -15.55 6.69 -9.44
CA GLY A 26 -14.91 6.91 -10.73
C GLY A 26 -13.39 6.80 -10.72
N ALA A 27 -12.77 6.25 -9.67
CA ALA A 27 -11.35 5.95 -9.69
C ALA A 27 -11.05 4.78 -10.64
N SER A 28 -9.96 4.89 -11.41
CA SER A 28 -9.55 3.82 -12.32
C SER A 28 -8.88 2.65 -11.58
N SER A 29 -8.88 1.47 -12.18
CA SER A 29 -8.20 0.29 -11.64
C SER A 29 -6.70 0.54 -11.42
N GLU A 30 -6.05 1.32 -12.29
CA GLU A 30 -4.65 1.71 -12.16
C GLU A 30 -4.45 2.63 -10.94
N GLN A 31 -5.35 3.58 -10.71
CA GLN A 31 -5.27 4.45 -9.53
C GLN A 31 -5.46 3.67 -8.23
N ILE A 32 -6.39 2.70 -8.23
CA ILE A 32 -6.67 1.85 -7.07
C ILE A 32 -5.52 0.87 -6.83
N GLY A 33 -4.93 0.30 -7.89
CA GLY A 33 -3.82 -0.63 -7.82
C GLY A 33 -2.54 -0.04 -7.18
N ARG A 34 -2.45 1.29 -7.08
CA ARG A 34 -1.36 1.98 -6.35
C ARG A 34 -1.48 1.91 -4.84
N ILE A 35 -2.63 1.49 -4.29
CA ILE A 35 -2.87 1.44 -2.84
C ILE A 35 -2.27 0.16 -2.28
N GLN A 36 -1.32 0.26 -1.35
CA GLN A 36 -0.90 -0.89 -0.56
C GLN A 36 -1.84 -1.17 0.61
N ALA A 37 -2.53 -2.31 0.53
CA ALA A 37 -3.55 -2.69 1.49
C ALA A 37 -3.63 -4.23 1.65
N PRO A 38 -3.55 -4.77 2.89
CA PRO A 38 -3.30 -4.06 4.14
C PRO A 38 -1.91 -3.37 4.15
N ILE A 39 -1.84 -2.17 4.72
CA ILE A 39 -0.56 -1.48 4.91
C ILE A 39 0.26 -2.15 6.02
N GLY A 40 1.57 -2.21 5.80
CA GLY A 40 2.56 -2.79 6.70
C GLY A 40 3.21 -4.06 6.14
N LEU A 41 4.47 -4.29 6.52
CA LEU A 41 5.12 -5.58 6.25
C LEU A 41 4.49 -6.68 7.10
N ASP A 42 4.44 -7.90 6.56
CA ASP A 42 3.93 -9.05 7.29
C ASP A 42 4.96 -9.54 8.32
N ILE A 43 4.85 -9.00 9.53
CA ILE A 43 5.70 -9.35 10.68
C ILE A 43 4.89 -10.03 11.80
N GLY A 44 3.63 -10.43 11.52
CA GLY A 44 2.72 -10.95 12.55
C GLY A 44 2.26 -9.90 13.58
N ALA A 45 2.23 -8.62 13.21
CA ALA A 45 1.88 -7.51 14.11
C ALA A 45 0.45 -7.62 14.66
N ALA A 46 0.31 -7.50 15.98
CA ALA A 46 -0.96 -7.53 16.70
C ALA A 46 -1.22 -6.28 17.55
N SER A 47 -0.17 -5.70 18.15
CA SER A 47 -0.30 -4.48 18.95
C SER A 47 -0.23 -3.21 18.08
N PRO A 48 -0.80 -2.06 18.51
CA PRO A 48 -0.67 -0.80 17.78
C PRO A 48 0.78 -0.38 17.50
N ALA A 49 1.69 -0.66 18.44
CA ALA A 49 3.11 -0.35 18.28
C ALA A 49 3.76 -1.22 17.20
N GLU A 50 3.48 -2.53 17.18
CA GLU A 50 3.95 -3.43 16.12
C GLU A 50 3.39 -3.04 14.75
N ILE A 51 2.11 -2.66 14.69
CA ILE A 51 1.47 -2.18 13.46
C ILE A 51 2.18 -0.92 12.96
N ALA A 52 2.50 0.03 13.86
CA ALA A 52 3.23 1.24 13.50
C ALA A 52 4.62 0.91 12.91
N VAL A 53 5.36 -0.02 13.53
CA VAL A 53 6.66 -0.48 13.01
C VAL A 53 6.51 -1.14 11.64
N ALA A 54 5.54 -2.04 11.47
CA ALA A 54 5.26 -2.69 10.19
C ALA A 54 4.96 -1.68 9.08
N VAL A 55 4.15 -0.66 9.37
CA VAL A 55 3.80 0.43 8.46
C VAL A 55 5.03 1.24 8.09
N LEU A 56 5.80 1.71 9.08
CA LEU A 56 7.01 2.49 8.83
C LEU A 56 8.03 1.71 8.01
N ALA A 57 8.20 0.41 8.30
CA ALA A 57 9.08 -0.46 7.53
C ALA A 57 8.66 -0.55 6.06
N GLN A 58 7.36 -0.71 5.76
CA GLN A 58 6.87 -0.75 4.38
C GLN A 58 7.03 0.60 3.66
N VAL A 59 6.79 1.71 4.36
CA VAL A 59 7.01 3.07 3.80
C VAL A 59 8.49 3.30 3.48
N ILE A 60 9.39 2.93 4.39
CA ILE A 60 10.85 3.05 4.18
C ILE A 60 11.27 2.16 3.01
N HIS A 61 10.77 0.92 2.94
CA HIS A 61 11.04 0.00 1.84
C HIS A 61 10.63 0.61 0.50
N ALA A 62 9.37 1.04 0.35
CA ALA A 62 8.88 1.68 -0.88
C ALA A 62 9.66 2.96 -1.23
N PHE A 63 10.09 3.72 -0.22
CA PHE A 63 10.95 4.88 -0.44
C PHE A 63 12.31 4.44 -0.98
N ARG A 64 12.96 3.42 -0.41
CA ARG A 64 14.31 3.01 -0.82
C ARG A 64 14.35 2.17 -2.09
N SER A 65 13.29 1.43 -2.42
CA SER A 65 13.19 0.62 -3.64
C SER A 65 12.73 1.42 -4.87
N ARG A 66 12.25 2.67 -4.69
CA ARG A 66 11.79 3.51 -5.80
C ARG A 66 12.91 3.62 -6.86
N GLY A 67 12.66 3.08 -8.05
CA GLY A 67 13.61 3.08 -9.17
C GLY A 67 14.48 1.82 -9.32
N LEU A 68 14.54 0.93 -8.32
CA LEU A 68 15.11 -0.41 -8.51
C LEU A 68 14.13 -1.28 -9.29
N GLU A 69 12.86 -1.27 -8.88
CA GLU A 69 11.77 -1.97 -9.58
C GLU A 69 11.61 -1.47 -11.04
N ALA A 70 11.84 -0.17 -11.27
CA ALA A 70 11.82 0.40 -12.62
C ALA A 70 13.02 -0.05 -13.49
N ARG A 71 14.15 -0.39 -12.86
CA ARG A 71 15.35 -0.93 -13.55
C ARG A 71 15.21 -2.42 -13.81
N GLU A 72 14.61 -3.18 -12.89
CA GLU A 72 14.30 -4.60 -13.08
C GLU A 72 13.24 -4.81 -14.16
N ALA A 73 12.20 -3.99 -14.20
CA ALA A 73 11.16 -4.08 -15.25
C ALA A 73 11.66 -3.68 -16.65
N ALA A 74 12.80 -2.98 -16.73
CA ALA A 74 13.43 -2.57 -18.00
C ALA A 74 14.56 -3.50 -18.44
N ALA A 75 14.91 -4.52 -17.64
CA ALA A 75 15.89 -5.55 -17.94
C ALA A 75 15.18 -6.84 -18.40
#